data_AF-A0A7V9LYD4-F1
#
_entry.id   AF-A0A7V9LYD4-F1
#
_cell.length_a   1.000
_cell.length_b   1.000
_cell.length_c   1.000
_cell.angle_alpha   90.00
_cell.angle_beta   90.00
_cell.angle_gamma   90.00
#
_symmetry.space_group_name_H-M   'P 1'
#
loop_
_entity.id
_entity.type
_entity.pdbx_description
1 polymer ?
#
loop_
_entity_poly.entity_id
_entity_poly.type
_entity_poly.pdbx_seq_one_letter_code
_entity_poly.pdbx_strand_id
1 'polypeptide(L)' 'MTAVVDAPAVVAVRDLEVGFRARGGRRALAVDGVNLAVAPAEIVALVGE' A
#
# COMPACT_ATOMS: atom_id res chain seq x y z
N MET A 1 -4.99 8.26 27.32
CA MET A 1 -4.32 8.52 26.03
C MET A 1 -3.14 7.57 25.96
N THR A 2 -3.39 6.35 25.45
CA THR A 2 -2.41 5.26 25.46
C THR A 2 -1.37 5.52 24.37
N ALA A 3 -0.09 5.51 24.75
CA ALA A 3 1.01 5.68 23.83
C ALA A 3 0.96 4.58 22.75
N VAL A 4 0.96 4.98 21.47
CA VAL A 4 1.22 4.05 20.38
C VAL A 4 2.68 3.68 20.49
N VAL A 5 2.95 2.45 20.95
CA VAL A 5 4.29 1.89 20.86
C VAL A 5 4.66 1.82 19.39
N ASP A 6 5.77 2.47 19.00
CA ASP A 6 6.32 2.41 17.64
C ASP A 6 6.95 1.03 17.44
N ALA A 7 6.10 0.02 17.43
CA ALA A 7 6.48 -1.33 17.04
C ALA A 7 6.70 -1.30 15.52
N PRO A 8 7.82 -1.85 15.01
CA PRO A 8 8.10 -1.82 13.59
C PRO A 8 6.94 -2.46 12.83
N ALA A 9 6.45 -1.75 11.82
CA ALA A 9 5.34 -2.21 11.00
C ALA A 9 5.63 -3.62 10.46
N VAL A 10 4.66 -4.52 10.58
CA VAL A 10 4.79 -5.89 10.07
C VAL A 10 4.67 -5.94 8.55
N VAL A 11 3.97 -4.96 7.98
CA VAL A 11 3.93 -4.69 6.55
C VAL A 11 4.33 -3.23 6.34
N ALA A 12 5.30 -2.99 5.46
CA ALA A 12 5.67 -1.67 5.02
C ALA A 12 5.98 -1.69 3.52
N VAL A 13 5.27 -0.86 2.76
CA VAL A 13 5.56 -0.60 1.34
C VAL A 13 5.78 0.89 1.14
N ARG A 14 6.77 1.21 0.32
CA ARG A 14 7.14 2.57 -0.05
C ARG A 14 7.12 2.72 -1.55
N ASP A 15 6.55 3.83 -2.02
CA ASP A 15 6.48 4.22 -3.43
C ASP A 15 6.04 3.07 -4.36
N LEU A 16 5.02 2.32 -3.94
CA LEU A 16 4.54 1.13 -4.65
C LEU A 16 3.90 1.54 -5.98
N GLU A 17 4.49 1.09 -7.08
CA GLU A 17 3.90 1.15 -8.41
C GLU A 17 3.60 -0.27 -8.92
N VAL A 18 2.36 -0.49 -9.35
CA VAL A 18 1.95 -1.73 -10.02
C VAL A 18 1.36 -1.34 -11.36
N GLY A 19 1.93 -1.87 -12.45
CA GLY A 19 1.48 -1.55 -13.79
C GLY A 19 1.36 -2.78 -14.68
N PHE A 20 0.35 -2.76 -15.55
CA PHE A 20 0.06 -3.82 -16.49
C PHE A 20 0.25 -3.32 -17.93
N ARG A 21 0.52 -4.25 -18.85
CA ARG A 21 0.54 -3.96 -20.28
C ARG A 21 -0.90 -3.75 -20.74
N ALA A 22 -1.16 -2.57 -21.30
CA ALA A 22 -2.44 -2.21 -21.89
C ALA A 22 -2.36 -2.28 -23.42
N ARG A 23 -3.53 -2.19 -24.07
CA ARG A 23 -3.64 -2.20 -25.53
C ARG A 23 -2.82 -1.05 -26.15
N GLY A 24 -2.12 -1.38 -27.23
CA GLY A 24 -1.29 -0.44 -27.98
C GLY A 24 0.07 -0.16 -27.34
N GLY A 25 0.59 -1.08 -26.51
CA GLY A 25 1.92 -0.95 -25.90
C GLY A 25 2.00 0.07 -24.75
N ARG A 26 0.87 0.65 -24.36
CA ARG A 26 0.78 1.57 -23.21
C ARG A 26 0.87 0.79 -21.89
N ARG A 27 1.36 1.44 -20.84
CA ARG A 27 1.33 0.91 -19.47
C ARG A 27 0.12 1.51 -18.74
N ALA A 28 -0.68 0.68 -18.09
CA ALA A 28 -1.73 1.13 -17.19
C ALA A 28 -1.26 0.90 -15.75
N LEU A 29 -1.18 1.96 -14.95
CA LEU A 29 -0.88 1.86 -13.52
C LEU A 29 -2.15 1.49 -12.77
N ALA A 30 -2.10 0.37 -12.05
CA ALA A 30 -3.12 -0.04 -11.10
C ALA A 30 -2.82 0.48 -9.68
N VAL A 31 -1.55 0.70 -9.37
CA VAL A 31 -1.10 1.36 -8.15
C VAL A 31 -0.02 2.36 -8.56
N ASP A 32 -0.11 3.58 -8.05
CA ASP A 32 0.78 4.70 -8.39
C ASP A 32 1.32 5.35 -7.11
N GLY A 33 2.59 5.11 -6.80
CA GLY A 33 3.30 5.75 -5.69
C GLY A 33 2.71 5.53 -4.29
N VAL A 34 2.10 4.37 -4.02
CA VAL A 34 1.39 4.15 -2.74
C VAL A 34 2.36 3.83 -1.61
N ASN A 35 2.19 4.54 -0.50
CA ASN A 35 2.86 4.30 0.77
C ASN A 35 1.86 3.71 1.76
N LEU A 36 2.14 2.52 2.32
CA LEU A 36 1.28 1.84 3.29
C LEU A 36 2.13 1.17 4.37
N ALA A 37 1.70 1.27 5.62
CA ALA A 37 2.26 0.53 6.74
C ALA A 37 1.10 -0.09 7.54
N VAL A 38 1.32 -1.30 8.05
CA VAL A 38 0.37 -2.00 8.93
C VAL A 38 1.12 -2.42 10.18
N ALA A 39 0.64 -1.98 11.33
CA ALA A 39 1.19 -2.29 12.64
C ALA A 39 0.82 -3.72 13.09
N PRO A 40 1.57 -4.29 14.04
CA PRO A 40 1.16 -5.56 14.67
C PRO A 40 -0.26 -5.48 15.23
N ALA A 41 -1.07 -6.52 14.95
CA ALA A 41 -2.47 -6.63 15.37
C ALA A 41 -3.43 -5.54 14.81
N GLU A 42 -2.99 -4.77 13.82
CA GLU A 42 -3.84 -3.82 13.10
C GLU A 42 -4.64 -4.54 12.00
N ILE A 43 -5.93 -4.21 11.88
CA ILE A 43 -6.80 -4.67 10.80
C ILE A 43 -7.09 -3.48 9.89
N VAL A 44 -6.60 -3.54 8.66
CA VAL A 44 -6.80 -2.51 7.63
C VAL A 44 -7.74 -3.05 6.55
N ALA A 45 -8.77 -2.29 6.19
CA ALA A 45 -9.63 -2.57 5.06
C ALA A 45 -9.24 -1.69 3.87
N LEU A 46 -8.81 -2.33 2.77
CA LEU A 46 -8.59 -1.65 1.50
C LEU A 46 -9.87 -1.72 0.68
N VAL A 47 -10.38 -0.58 0.24
CA VAL A 47 -11.59 -0.47 -0.59
C VAL A 47 -11.30 0.37 -1.82
N GLY A 48 -11.97 0.04 -2.92
CA GLY A 48 -11.95 0.79 -4.19
C GLY A 48 -13.35 0.75 -4.81
N GLU A 49 -13.57 1.60 -5.81
CA GLU A 49 -14.76 1.53 -6.67
C GLU A 49 -14.89 0.20 -7.40
#